data_AF-A0AB37JCD0-F1
#
_entry.id   AF-A0AB37JCD0-F1
#
_cell.length_a   1.000
_cell.length_b   1.000
_cell.length_c   1.000
_cell.angle_alpha   90.00
_cell.angle_beta   90.00
_cell.angle_gamma   90.00
#
_symmetry.space_group_name_H-M   'P 1'
#
loop_
_entity.id
_entity.type
_entity.pdbx_description
1 polymer ?
#
loop_
_entity_poly.entity_id
_entity_poly.type
_entity_poly.pdbx_seq_one_letter_code
_entity_poly.pdbx_strand_id
1 'polypeptide(L)'
;MFVIAAIVMQKKELALQRVELQLTRDEFSIGNNTAKVQQIDNAFFNMLTLHHQIINHISTVESQRTITGREAIVKFKSIYENKLKTKQYSCGNFKTYDAITQETLDEVYGNFHNKYGNDIGHYMRNNYRIVKFIVNNVAENEEEQQKIKKKTGREPIIGDKRYYFGMLRAQWSNAEFELILINSLYSKNYKFKKLILEYDVLDILETSQNNNNLESKIKLKKSMQTFIAYASLIEE
;
A
#
# COMPACT_ATOMS: atom_id res chain seq x y z
N MET A 1 -71.40 7.26 -8.15
CA MET A 1 -70.51 6.15 -8.58
C MET A 1 -69.18 6.65 -9.14
N PHE A 2 -69.16 7.66 -10.03
CA PHE A 2 -67.92 8.24 -10.60
C PHE A 2 -66.91 8.80 -9.58
N VAL A 3 -67.37 9.49 -8.52
CA VAL A 3 -66.48 10.08 -7.50
C VAL A 3 -65.71 9.02 -6.70
N ILE A 4 -66.37 7.91 -6.35
CA ILE A 4 -65.72 6.79 -5.63
C ILE A 4 -64.66 6.13 -6.52
N ALA A 5 -64.97 5.92 -7.81
CA ALA A 5 -64.01 5.38 -8.77
C ALA A 5 -62.79 6.31 -8.96
N ALA A 6 -63.01 7.63 -9.04
CA ALA A 6 -61.93 8.61 -9.14
C ALA A 6 -61.02 8.62 -7.90
N ILE A 7 -61.58 8.54 -6.69
CA ILE A 7 -60.80 8.47 -5.44
C ILE A 7 -59.99 7.17 -5.38
N VAL A 8 -60.57 6.04 -5.80
CA VAL A 8 -59.84 4.75 -5.87
C VAL A 8 -58.69 4.83 -6.87
N MET A 9 -58.92 5.45 -8.04
CA MET A 9 -57.89 5.66 -9.06
C MET A 9 -56.76 6.56 -8.55
N GLN A 10 -57.08 7.69 -7.91
CA GLN A 10 -56.09 8.59 -7.30
C GLN A 10 -55.27 7.91 -6.20
N LYS A 11 -55.90 7.08 -5.35
CA LYS A 11 -55.17 6.29 -4.34
C LYS A 11 -54.19 5.31 -4.99
N LYS A 12 -54.58 4.66 -6.09
CA LYS A 12 -53.71 3.76 -6.84
C LYS A 12 -52.54 4.52 -7.48
N GLU A 13 -52.80 5.69 -8.07
CA GLU A 13 -51.77 6.54 -8.66
C GLU A 13 -50.76 7.05 -7.62
N LEU A 14 -51.22 7.52 -6.45
CA LEU A 14 -50.35 7.90 -5.34
C LEU A 14 -49.51 6.71 -4.82
N ALA A 15 -50.08 5.51 -4.80
CA ALA A 15 -49.35 4.31 -4.42
C ALA A 15 -48.24 3.99 -5.44
N LEU A 16 -48.55 4.06 -6.74
CA LEU A 16 -47.57 3.87 -7.82
C LEU A 16 -46.46 4.93 -7.77
N GLN A 17 -46.79 6.20 -7.57
CA GLN A 17 -45.81 7.29 -7.43
C GLN A 17 -44.86 7.08 -6.26
N ARG A 18 -45.34 6.58 -5.11
CA ARG A 18 -44.47 6.25 -3.97
C ARG A 18 -43.49 5.13 -4.30
N VAL A 19 -43.94 4.13 -5.04
CA VAL A 19 -43.08 3.02 -5.51
C VAL A 19 -42.02 3.55 -6.49
N GLU A 20 -42.41 4.36 -7.46
CA GLU A 20 -41.49 4.95 -8.44
C GLU A 20 -40.44 5.86 -7.78
N LEU A 21 -40.86 6.69 -6.81
CA LEU A 21 -39.94 7.51 -6.02
C LEU A 21 -38.95 6.66 -5.21
N GLN A 22 -39.39 5.54 -4.67
CA GLN A 22 -38.51 4.62 -3.95
C GLN A 22 -37.49 3.99 -4.90
N LEU A 23 -37.93 3.47 -6.05
CA LEU A 23 -37.05 2.91 -7.08
C LEU A 23 -36.03 3.95 -7.57
N THR A 24 -36.46 5.19 -7.80
CA THR A 24 -35.59 6.30 -8.21
C THR A 24 -34.52 6.60 -7.15
N ARG A 25 -34.89 6.57 -5.86
CA ARG A 25 -33.93 6.78 -4.76
C ARG A 25 -32.90 5.66 -4.68
N ASP A 26 -33.34 4.42 -4.89
CA ASP A 26 -32.48 3.25 -4.88
C ASP A 26 -31.49 3.30 -6.05
N GLU A 27 -31.97 3.61 -7.27
CA GLU A 27 -31.12 3.84 -8.44
C GLU A 27 -30.12 4.98 -8.22
N PHE A 28 -30.57 6.10 -7.64
CA PHE A 28 -29.69 7.22 -7.32
C PHE A 28 -28.59 6.82 -6.33
N SER A 29 -28.94 6.03 -5.30
CA SER A 29 -27.98 5.51 -4.32
C SER A 29 -26.93 4.60 -4.97
N ILE A 30 -27.38 3.69 -5.84
CA ILE A 30 -26.51 2.80 -6.63
C ILE A 30 -25.58 3.62 -7.54
N GLY A 31 -26.12 4.61 -8.24
CA GLY A 31 -25.36 5.51 -9.11
C GLY A 31 -24.29 6.29 -8.35
N ASN A 32 -24.65 6.84 -7.18
CA ASN A 32 -23.71 7.57 -6.33
C ASN A 32 -22.56 6.67 -5.83
N ASN A 33 -22.86 5.44 -5.40
CA ASN A 33 -21.84 4.49 -4.98
C ASN A 33 -20.92 4.09 -6.14
N THR A 34 -21.49 3.86 -7.32
CA THR A 34 -20.72 3.56 -8.54
C THR A 34 -19.77 4.71 -8.89
N ALA A 35 -20.24 5.95 -8.81
CA ALA A 35 -19.42 7.13 -9.06
C ALA A 35 -18.25 7.25 -8.07
N LYS A 36 -18.46 6.93 -6.78
CA LYS A 36 -17.40 6.93 -5.77
C LYS A 36 -16.32 5.89 -6.07
N VAL A 37 -16.73 4.67 -6.44
CA VAL A 37 -15.79 3.60 -6.83
C VAL A 37 -14.97 4.05 -8.03
N GLN A 38 -15.60 4.58 -9.08
CA GLN A 38 -14.90 5.10 -10.26
C GLN A 38 -13.92 6.24 -9.92
N GLN A 39 -14.29 7.15 -9.02
CA GLN A 39 -13.39 8.23 -8.59
C GLN A 39 -12.12 7.68 -7.93
N ILE A 40 -12.26 6.67 -7.07
CA ILE A 40 -11.13 6.04 -6.38
C ILE A 40 -10.27 5.24 -7.34
N ASP A 41 -10.88 4.46 -8.24
CA ASP A 41 -10.15 3.70 -9.27
C ASP A 41 -9.35 4.64 -10.17
N ASN A 42 -9.98 5.71 -10.68
CA ASN A 42 -9.31 6.70 -11.51
C ASN A 42 -8.15 7.37 -10.76
N ALA A 43 -8.36 7.78 -9.50
CA ALA A 43 -7.31 8.37 -8.69
C ALA A 43 -6.14 7.39 -8.47
N PHE A 44 -6.45 6.12 -8.16
CA PHE A 44 -5.44 5.07 -7.99
C PHE A 44 -4.64 4.84 -9.28
N PHE A 45 -5.28 4.66 -10.43
CA PHE A 45 -4.59 4.46 -11.71
C PHE A 45 -3.77 5.67 -12.13
N ASN A 46 -4.23 6.88 -11.82
CA ASN A 46 -3.43 8.09 -12.00
C ASN A 46 -2.17 8.07 -11.11
N MET A 47 -2.28 7.62 -9.86
CA MET A 47 -1.10 7.45 -8.99
C MET A 47 -0.14 6.37 -9.50
N LEU A 48 -0.63 5.29 -10.09
CA LEU A 48 0.22 4.29 -10.76
C LEU A 48 0.90 4.86 -12.02
N THR A 49 0.21 5.72 -12.77
CA THR A 49 0.80 6.42 -13.91
C THR A 49 1.93 7.35 -13.46
N LEU A 50 1.69 8.15 -12.40
CA LEU A 50 2.71 8.99 -11.77
C LEU A 50 3.87 8.16 -11.22
N HIS A 51 3.60 6.97 -10.68
CA HIS A 51 4.63 6.04 -10.20
C HIS A 51 5.59 5.65 -11.34
N HIS A 52 5.08 5.27 -12.51
CA HIS A 52 5.91 4.96 -13.67
C HIS A 52 6.71 6.17 -14.18
N GLN A 53 6.10 7.35 -14.19
CA GLN A 53 6.81 8.58 -14.57
C GLN A 53 7.96 8.89 -13.60
N ILE A 54 7.74 8.71 -12.29
CA ILE A 54 8.81 8.87 -11.30
C ILE A 54 9.94 7.88 -11.57
N ILE A 55 9.62 6.59 -11.79
CA ILE A 55 10.63 5.57 -12.11
C ILE A 55 11.49 6.01 -13.29
N ASN A 56 10.87 6.43 -14.39
CA ASN A 56 11.58 6.82 -15.60
C ASN A 56 12.55 8.00 -15.41
N HIS A 57 12.27 8.88 -14.46
CA HIS A 57 13.14 10.02 -14.13
C HIS A 57 14.21 9.73 -13.07
N ILE A 58 14.13 8.59 -12.37
CA ILE A 58 15.20 8.17 -11.47
C ILE A 58 16.45 7.94 -12.31
N SER A 59 17.56 8.53 -11.90
CA SER A 59 18.83 8.40 -12.59
C SER A 59 20.01 8.37 -11.64
N THR A 60 21.12 7.81 -12.11
CA THR A 60 22.42 7.83 -11.44
C THR A 60 23.53 7.81 -12.49
N VAL A 61 24.73 8.24 -12.12
CA VAL A 61 25.88 8.30 -13.02
C VAL A 61 26.91 7.26 -12.62
N GLU A 62 27.29 6.42 -13.57
CA GLU A 62 28.35 5.42 -13.42
C GLU A 62 29.29 5.48 -14.63
N SER A 63 30.61 5.61 -14.38
CA SER A 63 31.63 5.58 -15.44
C SER A 63 31.33 6.51 -16.62
N GLN A 64 30.87 7.73 -16.32
CA GLN A 64 30.44 8.77 -17.29
C GLN A 64 29.17 8.44 -18.10
N ARG A 65 28.48 7.33 -17.81
CA ARG A 65 27.18 6.99 -18.39
C ARG A 65 26.06 7.30 -17.39
N THR A 66 25.02 7.97 -17.87
CA THR A 66 23.77 8.12 -17.12
C THR A 66 22.95 6.84 -17.25
N ILE A 67 22.65 6.24 -16.11
CA ILE A 67 21.73 5.10 -15.97
C ILE A 67 20.39 5.66 -15.50
N THR A 68 19.29 5.24 -16.11
CA THR A 68 17.94 5.75 -15.82
C THR A 68 16.93 4.64 -15.58
N GLY A 69 15.76 4.99 -15.04
CA GLY A 69 14.66 4.04 -14.92
C GLY A 69 14.92 2.93 -13.90
N ARG A 70 14.39 1.73 -14.18
CA ARG A 70 14.56 0.56 -13.29
C ARG A 70 16.02 0.12 -13.15
N GLU A 71 16.85 0.35 -14.15
CA GLU A 71 18.30 0.05 -14.08
C GLU A 71 18.97 0.89 -12.98
N ALA A 72 18.59 2.17 -12.85
CA ALA A 72 19.09 3.03 -11.78
C ALA A 72 18.66 2.52 -10.40
N ILE A 73 17.45 2.00 -10.26
CA ILE A 73 16.98 1.40 -9.00
C ILE A 73 17.80 0.15 -8.62
N VAL A 74 18.07 -0.73 -9.59
CA VAL A 74 18.96 -1.89 -9.38
C VAL A 74 20.35 -1.42 -8.92
N LYS A 75 20.85 -0.32 -9.49
CA LYS A 75 22.13 0.25 -9.07
C LYS A 75 22.08 0.78 -7.64
N PHE A 76 21.04 1.51 -7.25
CA PHE A 76 20.86 1.98 -5.88
C PHE A 76 20.78 0.84 -4.88
N LYS A 77 20.11 -0.25 -5.23
CA LYS A 77 20.07 -1.49 -4.46
C LYS A 77 21.48 -2.04 -4.22
N SER A 78 22.25 -2.21 -5.29
CA SER A 78 23.65 -2.69 -5.20
C SER A 78 24.53 -1.78 -4.34
N ILE A 79 24.37 -0.45 -4.48
CA ILE A 79 25.10 0.53 -3.65
C ILE A 79 24.75 0.36 -2.17
N TYR A 80 23.47 0.19 -1.84
CA TYR A 80 23.04 -0.05 -0.46
C TYR A 80 23.61 -1.37 0.08
N GLU A 81 23.50 -2.46 -0.68
CA GLU A 81 24.04 -3.77 -0.29
C GLU A 81 25.56 -3.71 -0.03
N ASN A 82 26.32 -3.00 -0.86
CA ASN A 82 27.76 -2.83 -0.66
C ASN A 82 28.08 -2.04 0.60
N LYS A 83 27.29 -1.00 0.92
CA LYS A 83 27.44 -0.24 2.18
C LYS A 83 27.15 -1.12 3.38
N LEU A 84 26.09 -1.93 3.31
CA LEU A 84 25.72 -2.86 4.36
C LEU A 84 26.81 -3.92 4.60
N LYS A 85 27.28 -4.56 3.53
CA LYS A 85 28.39 -5.53 3.58
C LYS A 85 29.64 -4.91 4.21
N THR A 86 30.03 -3.72 3.77
CA THR A 86 31.19 -3.00 4.32
C THR A 86 31.05 -2.78 5.83
N LYS A 87 29.87 -2.34 6.29
CA LYS A 87 29.60 -2.15 7.72
C LYS A 87 29.67 -3.47 8.49
N GLN A 88 29.09 -4.54 7.96
CA GLN A 88 29.13 -5.87 8.58
C GLN A 88 30.57 -6.39 8.72
N TYR A 89 31.42 -6.18 7.70
CA TYR A 89 32.84 -6.51 7.77
C TYR A 89 33.57 -5.70 8.84
N SER A 90 33.34 -4.39 8.93
CA SER A 90 33.97 -3.52 9.93
C SER A 90 33.58 -3.86 11.37
N CYS A 91 32.40 -4.44 11.59
CA CYS A 91 31.93 -4.85 12.92
C CYS A 91 32.35 -6.27 13.34
N GLY A 92 33.15 -6.98 12.53
CA GLY A 92 33.59 -8.35 12.86
C GLY A 92 32.50 -9.43 12.74
N ASN A 93 31.31 -9.08 12.21
CA ASN A 93 30.20 -10.02 11.99
C ASN A 93 30.43 -10.83 10.71
N PHE A 94 31.37 -11.77 10.75
CA PHE A 94 31.72 -12.63 9.61
C PHE A 94 30.75 -13.81 9.37
N LYS A 95 29.81 -14.09 10.28
CA LYS A 95 29.01 -15.34 10.27
C LYS A 95 27.49 -15.21 10.20
N THR A 96 26.91 -14.03 10.44
CA THR A 96 25.44 -13.92 10.54
C THR A 96 24.90 -13.10 9.39
N TYR A 97 24.63 -13.77 8.27
CA TYR A 97 23.64 -13.31 7.30
C TYR A 97 22.22 -13.24 7.92
N ASP A 98 22.06 -13.71 9.16
CA ASP A 98 20.76 -14.08 9.71
C ASP A 98 20.02 -12.96 10.44
N ALA A 99 20.67 -11.87 10.85
CA ALA A 99 19.97 -10.74 11.50
C ALA A 99 20.72 -9.41 11.38
N ILE A 100 20.00 -8.37 10.96
CA ILE A 100 20.41 -6.97 10.92
C ILE A 100 19.76 -6.26 12.11
N THR A 101 20.57 -5.59 12.92
CA THR A 101 20.05 -4.78 14.04
C THR A 101 19.47 -3.46 13.53
N GLN A 102 18.52 -2.89 14.28
CA GLN A 102 17.93 -1.58 13.94
C GLN A 102 19.01 -0.49 13.85
N GLU A 103 20.00 -0.51 14.75
CA GLU A 103 21.12 0.43 14.74
C GLU A 103 21.93 0.35 13.44
N THR A 104 22.28 -0.86 12.99
CA THR A 104 23.02 -1.08 11.74
C THR A 104 22.21 -0.59 10.54
N LEU A 105 20.92 -0.95 10.50
CA LEU A 105 20.01 -0.51 9.44
C LEU A 105 19.92 1.03 9.41
N ASP A 106 19.72 1.66 10.55
CA ASP A 106 19.54 3.11 10.64
C ASP A 106 20.78 3.89 10.21
N GLU A 107 21.97 3.41 10.57
CA GLU A 107 23.23 4.01 10.16
C GLU A 107 23.44 3.85 8.65
N VAL A 108 23.32 2.62 8.13
CA VAL A 108 23.60 2.32 6.71
C VAL A 108 22.56 2.99 5.81
N TYR A 109 21.27 2.83 6.13
CA TYR A 109 20.18 3.45 5.37
C TYR A 109 20.18 4.97 5.53
N GLY A 110 20.47 5.48 6.72
CA GLY A 110 20.63 6.92 6.94
C GLY A 110 21.71 7.53 6.05
N ASN A 111 22.88 6.89 5.97
CA ASN A 111 23.97 7.32 5.08
C ASN A 111 23.61 7.18 3.59
N PHE A 112 22.89 6.12 3.21
CA PHE A 112 22.36 5.96 1.86
C PHE A 112 21.36 7.07 1.51
N HIS A 113 20.41 7.35 2.40
CA HIS A 113 19.39 8.38 2.22
C HIS A 113 19.99 9.79 2.19
N ASN A 114 20.98 10.09 3.02
CA ASN A 114 21.66 11.38 3.00
C ASN A 114 22.35 11.64 1.65
N LYS A 115 22.89 10.60 1.00
CA LYS A 115 23.61 10.72 -0.27
C LYS A 115 22.69 10.69 -1.49
N TYR A 116 21.70 9.81 -1.51
CA TYR A 116 20.86 9.51 -2.68
C TYR A 116 19.37 9.83 -2.48
N GLY A 117 19.00 10.43 -1.36
CA GLY A 117 17.60 10.71 -1.01
C GLY A 117 16.92 11.68 -1.98
N ASN A 118 17.66 12.56 -2.64
CA ASN A 118 17.12 13.41 -3.70
C ASN A 118 16.82 12.60 -4.97
N ASP A 119 17.60 11.57 -5.26
CA ASP A 119 17.48 10.76 -6.48
C ASP A 119 16.36 9.71 -6.37
N ILE A 120 16.26 9.02 -5.22
CA ILE A 120 15.30 7.92 -5.03
C ILE A 120 14.26 8.17 -3.92
N GLY A 121 14.42 9.20 -3.09
CA GLY A 121 13.52 9.45 -1.97
C GLY A 121 12.11 9.85 -2.39
N HIS A 122 11.95 10.51 -3.55
CA HIS A 122 10.62 10.80 -4.10
C HIS A 122 9.85 9.53 -4.47
N TYR A 123 10.53 8.54 -5.02
CA TYR A 123 9.96 7.23 -5.31
C TYR A 123 9.50 6.51 -4.03
N MET A 124 10.33 6.49 -2.98
CA MET A 124 9.97 5.89 -1.69
C MET A 124 8.75 6.58 -1.06
N ARG A 125 8.74 7.93 -1.07
CA ARG A 125 7.59 8.71 -0.60
C ARG A 125 6.33 8.42 -1.41
N ASN A 126 6.45 8.27 -2.73
CA ASN A 126 5.31 7.98 -3.58
C ASN A 126 4.68 6.61 -3.24
N ASN A 127 5.49 5.58 -3.02
CA ASN A 127 4.99 4.27 -2.57
C ASN A 127 4.21 4.37 -1.25
N TYR A 128 4.75 5.07 -0.24
CA TYR A 128 4.02 5.34 1.00
C TYR A 128 2.69 6.07 0.74
N ARG A 129 2.67 7.04 -0.18
CA ARG A 129 1.44 7.80 -0.50
C ARG A 129 0.38 6.94 -1.18
N ILE A 130 0.75 6.04 -2.09
CA ILE A 130 -0.20 5.12 -2.74
C ILE A 130 -0.80 4.18 -1.70
N VAL A 131 0.04 3.56 -0.85
CA VAL A 131 -0.42 2.68 0.21
C VAL A 131 -1.37 3.40 1.16
N LYS A 132 -0.98 4.61 1.59
CA LYS A 132 -1.82 5.46 2.45
C LYS A 132 -3.12 5.88 1.76
N PHE A 133 -3.11 6.08 0.44
CA PHE A 133 -4.32 6.38 -0.32
C PHE A 133 -5.30 5.21 -0.25
N ILE A 134 -4.84 3.98 -0.52
CA ILE A 134 -5.68 2.76 -0.45
C ILE A 134 -6.29 2.62 0.96
N VAL A 135 -5.46 2.65 2.00
CA VAL A 135 -5.90 2.48 3.40
C VAL A 135 -6.92 3.52 3.86
N ASN A 136 -6.87 4.74 3.35
CA ASN A 136 -7.79 5.80 3.77
C ASN A 136 -9.03 5.95 2.88
N ASN A 137 -9.11 5.22 1.77
CA ASN A 137 -10.22 5.35 0.81
C ASN A 137 -10.93 4.03 0.51
N VAL A 138 -10.38 2.89 0.93
CA VAL A 138 -10.98 1.57 0.74
C VAL A 138 -11.13 0.92 2.12
N ALA A 139 -12.35 0.59 2.49
CA ALA A 139 -12.71 -0.11 3.72
C ALA A 139 -13.23 -1.52 3.38
N GLU A 140 -12.96 -2.51 4.21
CA GLU A 140 -13.43 -3.89 3.99
C GLU A 140 -14.90 -4.07 4.37
N ASN A 141 -15.40 -3.25 5.29
CA ASN A 141 -16.77 -3.31 5.78
C ASN A 141 -17.24 -1.94 6.29
N GLU A 142 -18.53 -1.83 6.62
CA GLU A 142 -19.15 -0.60 7.12
C GLU A 142 -18.53 -0.11 8.42
N GLU A 143 -18.14 -1.00 9.33
CA GLU A 143 -17.53 -0.63 10.61
C GLU A 143 -16.20 0.10 10.39
N GLU A 144 -15.34 -0.46 9.54
CA GLU A 144 -14.08 0.16 9.16
C GLU A 144 -14.30 1.46 8.39
N GLN A 145 -15.30 1.51 7.49
CA GLN A 145 -15.66 2.71 6.75
C GLN A 145 -15.97 3.88 7.71
N GLN A 146 -16.75 3.63 8.77
CA GLN A 146 -17.06 4.64 9.78
C GLN A 146 -15.83 5.05 10.59
N LYS A 147 -14.95 4.10 10.94
CA LYS A 147 -13.69 4.40 11.65
C LYS A 147 -12.78 5.31 10.82
N ILE A 148 -12.58 4.98 9.54
CA ILE A 148 -11.76 5.79 8.63
C ILE A 148 -12.40 7.16 8.42
N LYS A 149 -13.72 7.26 8.27
CA LYS A 149 -14.44 8.53 8.13
C LYS A 149 -14.24 9.44 9.33
N LYS A 150 -14.40 8.91 10.54
CA LYS A 150 -14.14 9.66 11.79
C LYS A 150 -12.68 10.11 11.90
N LYS A 151 -11.73 9.26 11.50
CA LYS A 151 -10.29 9.53 11.63
C LYS A 151 -9.75 10.51 10.58
N THR A 152 -10.28 10.48 9.37
CA THR A 152 -9.69 11.17 8.20
C THR A 152 -10.58 12.24 7.59
N GLY A 153 -11.87 12.26 7.92
CA GLY A 153 -12.88 13.09 7.26
C GLY A 153 -13.26 12.63 5.85
N ARG A 154 -12.63 11.56 5.32
CA ARG A 154 -12.95 11.01 3.99
C ARG A 154 -14.10 10.04 4.06
N GLU A 155 -14.80 9.86 2.94
CA GLU A 155 -15.82 8.81 2.81
C GLU A 155 -15.26 7.66 1.97
N PRO A 156 -14.67 6.62 2.60
CA PRO A 156 -14.10 5.50 1.85
C PRO A 156 -15.18 4.63 1.23
N ILE A 157 -14.86 3.95 0.14
CA ILE A 157 -15.71 2.91 -0.44
C ILE A 157 -15.56 1.62 0.35
N ILE A 158 -16.60 0.78 0.31
CA ILE A 158 -16.49 -0.61 0.74
C ILE A 158 -15.95 -1.41 -0.45
N GLY A 159 -14.81 -2.07 -0.28
CA GLY A 159 -14.13 -2.78 -1.35
C GLY A 159 -12.95 -3.60 -0.84
N ASP A 160 -12.31 -4.33 -1.76
CA ASP A 160 -11.19 -5.21 -1.43
C ASP A 160 -9.85 -4.46 -1.49
N LYS A 161 -9.22 -4.19 -0.33
CA LYS A 161 -7.88 -3.59 -0.30
C LYS A 161 -6.83 -4.49 -0.97
N ARG A 162 -6.99 -5.82 -0.91
CA ARG A 162 -6.02 -6.77 -1.46
C ARG A 162 -5.92 -6.66 -2.97
N TYR A 163 -7.04 -6.37 -3.64
CA TYR A 163 -7.06 -6.05 -5.07
C TYR A 163 -6.09 -4.89 -5.38
N TYR A 164 -6.24 -3.73 -4.72
CA TYR A 164 -5.39 -2.56 -4.96
C TYR A 164 -3.91 -2.80 -4.58
N PHE A 165 -3.65 -3.47 -3.44
CA PHE A 165 -2.27 -3.81 -3.07
C PHE A 165 -1.65 -4.81 -4.05
N GLY A 166 -2.41 -5.78 -4.55
CA GLY A 166 -1.99 -6.71 -5.59
C GLY A 166 -1.57 -5.98 -6.87
N MET A 167 -2.37 -5.01 -7.33
CA MET A 167 -2.05 -4.20 -8.50
C MET A 167 -0.80 -3.34 -8.29
N LEU A 168 -0.65 -2.72 -7.12
CA LEU A 168 0.55 -1.95 -6.78
C LEU A 168 1.80 -2.85 -6.73
N ARG A 169 1.71 -4.01 -6.07
CA ARG A 169 2.80 -4.99 -5.99
C ARG A 169 3.25 -5.46 -7.37
N ALA A 170 2.31 -5.68 -8.29
CA ALA A 170 2.61 -6.07 -9.66
C ALA A 170 3.45 -5.02 -10.43
N GLN A 171 3.50 -3.77 -9.97
CA GLN A 171 4.36 -2.75 -10.57
C GLN A 171 5.82 -2.85 -10.10
N TRP A 172 6.09 -3.44 -8.94
CA TRP A 172 7.43 -3.49 -8.35
C TRP A 172 8.26 -4.64 -8.93
N SER A 173 9.49 -4.33 -9.32
CA SER A 173 10.52 -5.35 -9.52
C SER A 173 11.05 -5.86 -8.17
N ASN A 174 11.79 -6.97 -8.18
CA ASN A 174 12.42 -7.50 -6.97
C ASN A 174 13.32 -6.47 -6.25
N ALA A 175 14.09 -5.69 -7.02
CA ALA A 175 14.96 -4.65 -6.45
C ALA A 175 14.17 -3.52 -5.78
N GLU A 176 13.05 -3.12 -6.37
CA GLU A 176 12.15 -2.12 -5.80
C GLU A 176 11.49 -2.62 -4.53
N PHE A 177 10.96 -3.84 -4.58
CA PHE A 177 10.34 -4.48 -3.43
C PHE A 177 11.31 -4.51 -2.24
N GLU A 178 12.57 -4.93 -2.47
CA GLU A 178 13.60 -4.96 -1.43
C GLU A 178 13.87 -3.59 -0.82
N LEU A 179 14.08 -2.58 -1.67
CA LEU A 179 14.36 -1.22 -1.21
C LEU A 179 13.17 -0.57 -0.50
N ILE A 180 11.94 -0.89 -0.91
CA ILE A 180 10.71 -0.42 -0.24
C ILE A 180 10.61 -1.01 1.16
N LEU A 181 10.88 -2.31 1.33
CA LEU A 181 10.90 -2.95 2.64
C LEU A 181 11.98 -2.32 3.52
N ILE A 182 13.22 -2.22 3.04
CA ILE A 182 14.33 -1.57 3.76
C ILE A 182 13.96 -0.12 4.15
N ASN A 183 13.41 0.65 3.21
CA ASN A 183 12.96 2.02 3.48
C ASN A 183 11.92 2.06 4.61
N SER A 184 11.00 1.11 4.65
CA SER A 184 9.96 1.06 5.68
C SER A 184 10.54 0.73 7.06
N LEU A 185 11.52 -0.16 7.13
CA LEU A 185 12.17 -0.60 8.37
C LEU A 185 13.08 0.47 8.98
N TYR A 186 13.46 1.50 8.21
CA TYR A 186 14.19 2.65 8.75
C TYR A 186 13.39 3.31 9.87
N SER A 187 13.99 3.53 11.04
CA SER A 187 13.25 3.96 12.24
C SER A 187 12.45 5.25 12.04
N LYS A 188 12.98 6.20 11.26
CA LYS A 188 12.28 7.46 10.93
C LYS A 188 11.05 7.27 10.04
N ASN A 189 10.93 6.12 9.38
CA ASN A 189 9.83 5.75 8.50
C ASN A 189 8.83 4.78 9.16
N TYR A 190 8.78 4.72 10.50
CA TYR A 190 7.86 3.86 11.27
C TYR A 190 6.39 3.91 10.82
N LYS A 191 5.92 5.05 10.31
CA LYS A 191 4.55 5.17 9.76
C LYS A 191 4.32 4.28 8.55
N PHE A 192 5.34 4.07 7.73
CA PHE A 192 5.26 3.18 6.59
C PHE A 192 5.40 1.72 7.02
N LYS A 193 6.34 1.39 7.92
CA LYS A 193 6.42 0.05 8.56
C LYS A 193 5.06 -0.37 9.10
N LYS A 194 4.41 0.49 9.89
CA LYS A 194 3.09 0.22 10.46
C LYS A 194 2.06 -0.16 9.39
N LEU A 195 1.98 0.59 8.29
CA LEU A 195 1.03 0.30 7.21
C LEU A 195 1.37 -1.02 6.50
N ILE A 196 2.66 -1.30 6.26
CA ILE A 196 3.09 -2.53 5.60
C ILE A 196 2.69 -3.76 6.42
N LEU A 197 2.90 -3.72 7.74
CA LEU A 197 2.58 -4.83 8.63
C LEU A 197 1.07 -4.95 8.88
N GLU A 198 0.38 -3.84 9.18
CA GLU A 198 -1.05 -3.84 9.51
C GLU A 198 -1.92 -4.34 8.35
N TYR A 199 -1.53 -4.06 7.10
CA TYR A 199 -2.31 -4.40 5.91
C TYR A 199 -1.63 -5.42 4.98
N ASP A 200 -0.53 -6.05 5.43
CA ASP A 200 0.28 -7.00 4.64
C ASP A 200 0.54 -6.52 3.20
N VAL A 201 0.97 -5.26 3.08
CA VAL A 201 1.10 -4.56 1.79
C VAL A 201 2.09 -5.26 0.87
N LEU A 202 3.14 -5.83 1.44
CA LEU A 202 4.20 -6.52 0.70
C LEU A 202 3.93 -8.03 0.56
N ASP A 203 2.79 -8.55 1.04
CA ASP A 203 2.45 -9.98 0.98
C ASP A 203 3.53 -10.87 1.61
N ILE A 204 4.03 -10.43 2.76
CA ILE A 204 5.19 -11.03 3.46
C ILE A 204 4.76 -12.00 4.55
N LEU A 205 3.50 -11.92 4.98
CA LEU A 205 2.97 -12.72 6.07
C LEU A 205 2.49 -14.09 5.55
N GLU A 206 2.81 -15.16 6.27
CA GLU A 206 2.16 -16.45 6.07
C GLU A 206 0.72 -16.40 6.59
N THR A 207 -0.24 -16.83 5.76
CA THR A 207 -1.60 -17.04 6.24
C THR A 207 -1.61 -18.33 7.05
N SER A 208 -1.43 -18.25 8.37
CA SER A 208 -1.56 -19.43 9.22
C SER A 208 -3.04 -19.83 9.28
N GLN A 209 -3.48 -20.73 8.40
CA GLN A 209 -4.61 -21.57 8.73
C GLN A 209 -4.12 -22.62 9.73
N ASN A 210 -4.27 -22.32 11.01
CA ASN A 210 -4.48 -23.36 12.01
C ASN A 210 -5.24 -22.79 13.21
N ASN A 211 -6.44 -23.31 13.38
CA ASN A 211 -7.24 -23.21 14.59
C ASN A 211 -6.38 -23.64 15.80
N ASN A 212 -6.54 -22.90 16.90
CA ASN A 212 -6.06 -23.23 18.25
C ASN A 212 -4.57 -22.96 18.54
N ASN A 213 -4.19 -21.68 18.61
CA ASN A 213 -3.63 -21.08 19.83
C ASN A 213 -3.28 -19.60 19.62
N LEU A 214 -3.63 -18.81 20.63
CA LEU A 214 -3.41 -17.37 20.74
C LEU A 214 -1.93 -17.10 21.01
N GLU A 215 -1.13 -16.96 19.95
CA GLU A 215 0.06 -16.12 19.86
C GLU A 215 0.58 -16.22 18.43
N SER A 216 -0.01 -15.43 17.53
CA SER A 216 0.42 -15.38 16.13
C SER A 216 1.75 -14.64 16.04
N LYS A 217 2.87 -15.33 16.27
CA LYS A 217 4.17 -14.86 15.79
C LYS A 217 4.05 -14.69 14.28
N ILE A 218 4.18 -13.46 13.80
CA ILE A 218 4.28 -13.14 12.37
C ILE A 218 5.35 -14.04 11.77
N LYS A 219 4.99 -14.87 10.79
CA LYS A 219 5.95 -15.71 10.06
C LYS A 219 6.10 -15.16 8.66
N LEU A 220 7.34 -14.91 8.26
CA LEU A 220 7.68 -14.57 6.89
C LEU A 220 7.45 -15.76 5.96
N LYS A 221 6.90 -15.53 4.77
CA LYS A 221 6.80 -16.58 3.74
C LYS A 221 8.17 -17.19 3.46
N LYS A 222 8.24 -18.51 3.33
CA LYS A 222 9.47 -19.23 2.95
C LYS A 222 10.14 -18.73 1.66
N SER A 223 9.38 -18.11 0.75
CA SER A 223 9.89 -17.48 -0.48
C SER A 223 10.70 -16.20 -0.24
N MET A 224 10.68 -15.65 0.97
CA MET A 224 11.33 -14.38 1.36
C MET A 224 12.78 -14.58 1.82
N GLN A 225 13.50 -15.54 1.23
CA GLN A 225 14.87 -15.90 1.67
C GLN A 225 15.85 -14.71 1.59
N THR A 226 15.63 -13.80 0.64
CA THR A 226 16.39 -12.55 0.50
C THR A 226 16.22 -11.58 1.67
N PHE A 227 15.21 -11.80 2.51
CA PHE A 227 14.84 -10.93 3.63
C PHE A 227 15.06 -11.54 5.01
N ILE A 228 15.62 -12.75 5.09
CA ILE A 228 15.89 -13.42 6.37
C ILE A 228 16.70 -12.52 7.29
N ALA A 229 17.67 -11.79 6.74
CA ALA A 229 18.48 -10.82 7.47
C ALA A 229 17.66 -9.70 8.15
N TYR A 230 16.46 -9.39 7.67
CA TYR A 230 15.57 -8.36 8.20
C TYR A 230 14.43 -8.91 9.06
N ALA A 231 14.34 -10.23 9.23
CA ALA A 231 13.19 -10.88 9.86
C ALA A 231 12.90 -10.35 11.27
N SER A 232 13.94 -10.19 12.10
CA SER A 232 13.80 -9.63 13.45
C SER A 232 13.18 -8.23 13.45
N LEU A 233 13.49 -7.40 12.45
CA LEU A 233 12.96 -6.03 12.35
C LEU A 233 11.53 -5.99 11.83
N ILE A 234 11.05 -7.07 11.20
CA ILE A 234 9.68 -7.21 10.71
C ILE A 234 8.77 -7.75 11.83
N GLU A 235 9.31 -8.62 12.67
CA GLU A 235 8.60 -9.29 13.76
C GLU A 235 8.50 -8.44 15.06
N GLU A 236 9.36 -7.43 15.23
CA GLU A 236 9.29 -6.39 16.30
C GLU A 236 8.24 -5.30 16.04
#